data_AF-A0A8S2S122-F1
#
_entry.id   AF-A0A8S2S122-F1
#
_cell.length_a   1.000
_cell.length_b   1.000
_cell.length_c   1.000
_cell.angle_alpha   90.00
_cell.angle_beta   90.00
_cell.angle_gamma   90.00
#
_symmetry.space_group_name_H-M   'P 1'
#
loop_
_entity.id
_entity.type
_entity.pdbx_description
1 polymer ?
#
loop_
_entity_poly.entity_id
_entity_poly.type
_entity_poly.pdbx_seq_one_letter_code
_entity_poly.pdbx_strand_id
1 'polypeptide(L)' 'GDFGDVSDRLKIRESLKCKSFKWFLENVYPEQFVPGESLYFGEIRSRGKTNICVDSQEIDDGDKPIIGYPCHGQAG' A
#
# COMPACT_ATOMS: atom_id res chain seq x y z
N GLY A 1 -14.51 3.09 -4.30
CA GLY A 1 -14.24 4.25 -5.18
C GLY A 1 -14.85 3.98 -6.53
N ASP A 2 -15.31 5.03 -7.20
CA ASP A 2 -15.67 5.00 -8.62
C ASP A 2 -14.44 5.46 -9.41
N PHE A 3 -13.94 4.59 -10.27
CA PHE A 3 -12.73 4.82 -11.07
C PHE A 3 -13.04 4.92 -12.58
N GLY A 4 -14.31 4.88 -12.96
CA GLY A 4 -14.76 4.94 -14.35
C GLY A 4 -14.39 3.71 -15.19
N ASP A 5 -14.65 3.80 -16.50
CA ASP A 5 -14.34 2.74 -17.47
C ASP A 5 -12.86 2.80 -17.89
N VAL A 6 -12.20 1.65 -17.85
CA VAL A 6 -10.78 1.46 -18.21
C VAL A 6 -10.58 0.62 -19.47
N SER A 7 -11.66 0.27 -20.19
CA SER A 7 -11.64 -0.65 -21.33
C SER A 7 -10.63 -0.25 -22.42
N ASP A 8 -10.51 1.04 -22.74
CA ASP A 8 -9.56 1.49 -23.76
C ASP A 8 -8.10 1.37 -23.32
N ARG A 9 -7.81 1.52 -22.02
CA ARG A 9 -6.46 1.30 -21.48
C ARG A 9 -6.08 -0.18 -21.52
N LEU A 10 -7.05 -1.07 -21.27
CA LEU A 10 -6.84 -2.52 -21.39
C LEU A 10 -6.57 -2.94 -22.84
N LYS A 11 -7.35 -2.42 -23.81
CA LYS A 11 -7.12 -2.67 -25.25
C LYS A 11 -5.71 -2.26 -25.68
N ILE A 12 -5.22 -1.10 -25.24
CA ILE A 12 -3.85 -0.64 -25.54
C ILE A 12 -2.80 -1.61 -24.98
N ARG A 13 -2.97 -2.06 -23.73
CA ARG A 13 -2.06 -3.01 -23.08
C ARG A 13 -1.97 -4.32 -23.87
N GLU A 14 -3.10 -4.81 -24.36
CA GLU A 14 -3.19 -6.03 -25.18
C GLU A 14 -2.58 -5.84 -26.57
N SER A 15 -2.96 -4.76 -27.27
CA SER A 15 -2.49 -4.50 -28.65
C SER A 15 -0.97 -4.32 -28.72
N LEU A 16 -0.38 -3.67 -27.71
CA LEU A 16 1.06 -3.46 -27.61
C LEU A 16 1.80 -4.66 -26.99
N LYS A 17 1.09 -5.71 -26.58
CA LYS A 17 1.66 -6.91 -25.95
C LYS A 17 2.55 -6.55 -24.75
N CYS A 18 2.08 -5.62 -23.92
CA CYS A 18 2.83 -5.14 -22.75
C CYS A 18 3.16 -6.30 -21.79
N LYS A 19 4.32 -6.20 -21.14
CA LYS A 19 4.72 -7.14 -20.09
C LYS A 19 3.91 -6.93 -18.81
N SER A 20 3.89 -7.95 -17.93
CA SER A 20 3.19 -7.88 -16.66
C SER A 20 3.88 -6.95 -15.67
N PHE A 21 3.17 -6.51 -14.62
CA PHE A 21 3.79 -5.72 -13.56
C PHE A 21 4.83 -6.52 -12.78
N LYS A 22 4.64 -7.84 -12.62
CA LYS A 22 5.65 -8.75 -12.09
C LYS A 22 6.95 -8.71 -12.91
N TRP A 23 6.85 -8.79 -14.23
CA TRP A 23 8.02 -8.66 -15.10
C TRP A 23 8.74 -7.32 -14.90
N PHE A 24 7.99 -6.21 -14.76
CA PHE A 24 8.57 -4.90 -14.48
C PHE A 24 9.36 -4.89 -13.17
N LEU A 25 8.78 -5.40 -12.07
CA LEU A 25 9.47 -5.47 -10.77
C LEU A 25 10.70 -6.37 -10.85
N GLU A 26 10.65 -7.48 -11.59
CA GLU A 26 11.77 -8.42 -11.68
C GLU A 26 12.90 -7.98 -12.64
N ASN A 27 12.60 -7.12 -13.64
CA ASN A 27 13.53 -6.83 -14.75
C ASN A 27 13.88 -5.34 -14.91
N VAL A 28 13.03 -4.43 -14.43
CA VAL A 28 13.22 -2.97 -14.58
C VAL A 28 13.50 -2.32 -13.23
N TYR A 29 12.82 -2.75 -12.17
CA TYR A 29 13.01 -2.18 -10.83
C TYR A 29 13.24 -3.26 -9.74
N PRO A 30 14.28 -4.09 -9.87
CA PRO A 30 14.52 -5.25 -9.00
C PRO A 30 14.92 -4.91 -7.56
N GLU A 31 15.43 -3.71 -7.30
CA GLU A 31 15.81 -3.24 -5.97
C GLU A 31 14.62 -2.78 -5.13
N GLN A 32 13.43 -2.61 -5.74
CA GLN A 32 12.24 -2.23 -5.03
C GLN A 32 11.83 -3.34 -4.06
N PHE A 33 11.75 -3.01 -2.78
CA PHE A 33 11.17 -3.91 -1.79
C PHE A 33 9.69 -4.13 -2.12
N VAL A 34 9.36 -5.37 -2.47
CA VAL A 34 7.97 -5.82 -2.57
C VAL A 34 7.65 -6.47 -1.22
N PRO A 35 6.78 -5.87 -0.40
CA PRO A 35 6.30 -6.55 0.80
C PRO A 35 5.69 -7.88 0.35
N GLY A 36 6.26 -8.99 0.79
CA GLY A 36 5.79 -10.33 0.42
C GLY A 36 4.36 -10.59 0.89
N GLU A 37 3.88 -11.81 0.70
CA GLU A 37 2.57 -12.23 1.24
C GLU A 37 2.57 -12.10 2.76
N SER A 38 1.96 -11.03 3.26
CA SER A 38 1.82 -10.79 4.68
C SER A 38 0.76 -11.72 5.25
N LEU A 39 1.07 -12.45 6.33
CA LEU A 39 0.10 -13.28 7.03
C LEU A 39 -1.07 -12.46 7.58
N TYR A 40 -0.80 -11.21 7.95
CA TYR A 40 -1.78 -10.26 8.46
C TYR A 40 -1.43 -8.85 7.98
N PHE A 41 -2.46 -8.06 7.66
CA PHE A 41 -2.34 -6.63 7.38
C PHE A 41 -3.49 -5.89 8.05
N GLY A 42 -3.23 -4.66 8.49
CA GLY A 42 -4.23 -3.79 9.11
C GLY A 42 -3.63 -2.90 10.19
N GLU A 43 -4.50 -2.26 10.93
CA GLU A 43 -4.13 -1.39 12.04
C GLU A 43 -3.93 -2.17 13.36
N ILE A 44 -3.06 -1.65 14.23
CA ILE A 44 -2.82 -2.21 15.57
C ILE A 44 -3.60 -1.39 16.59
N ARG A 45 -4.71 -1.94 17.10
CA ARG A 45 -5.59 -1.28 18.08
C ARG A 45 -5.15 -1.51 19.52
N SER A 46 -5.20 -0.46 20.33
CA SER A 46 -5.05 -0.57 21.79
C SER A 46 -6.25 -1.30 22.41
N ARG A 47 -5.98 -2.28 23.27
CA ARG A 47 -7.03 -2.99 24.04
C ARG A 47 -7.64 -2.12 25.14
N GLY A 48 -6.86 -1.22 25.75
CA GLY A 48 -7.31 -0.36 26.84
C GLY A 48 -8.03 0.91 26.37
N LYS A 49 -7.81 1.32 25.11
CA LYS A 49 -8.49 2.43 24.45
C LYS A 49 -8.82 2.02 23.02
N THR A 50 -9.99 1.42 22.83
CA THR A 50 -10.38 0.73 21.57
C THR A 50 -10.46 1.63 20.33
N ASN A 51 -10.52 2.94 20.52
CA ASN A 51 -10.50 3.93 19.43
C ASN A 51 -9.09 4.47 19.12
N ILE A 52 -8.03 3.93 19.73
CA ILE A 52 -6.64 4.35 19.52
C ILE A 52 -5.86 3.26 18.80
N CYS A 53 -5.19 3.66 17.72
CA CYS A 53 -4.34 2.84 16.87
C CYS A 53 -2.89 3.32 16.92
N VAL A 54 -1.95 2.40 16.66
CA VAL A 54 -0.53 2.73 16.42
C VAL A 54 -0.41 3.50 15.11
N ASP A 55 0.28 4.64 15.12
CA ASP A 55 0.36 5.56 13.97
C ASP A 55 1.76 6.20 13.88
N SER A 56 2.30 6.31 12.67
CA SER A 56 3.62 6.91 12.39
C SER A 56 3.58 8.42 12.12
N GLN A 57 2.40 9.02 11.95
CA GLN A 57 2.19 10.40 11.47
C GLN A 57 2.86 10.68 10.11
N GLU A 58 2.69 11.89 9.57
CA GLU A 58 3.24 12.26 8.26
C GLU A 58 4.78 12.22 8.21
N ILE A 59 5.26 11.44 7.24
CA ILE A 59 6.63 11.24 6.75
C ILE A 59 7.68 11.30 7.86
N ASP A 60 8.06 10.10 8.29
CA ASP A 60 9.18 9.89 9.20
C ASP A 60 10.40 9.41 8.39
N ASP A 61 11.47 10.18 8.47
CA ASP A 61 12.83 9.78 8.07
C ASP A 61 13.50 8.85 9.10
N GLY A 62 12.75 8.47 10.15
CA GLY A 62 13.11 7.43 11.13
C GLY A 62 13.43 7.96 12.52
N ASP A 63 13.30 9.27 12.75
CA ASP A 63 13.72 9.94 13.99
C ASP A 63 12.55 10.33 14.91
N LYS A 64 11.29 10.15 14.50
CA LYS A 64 10.12 10.49 15.33
C LYS A 64 9.56 9.26 16.05
N PRO A 65 8.97 9.46 17.25
CA PRO A 65 8.32 8.38 17.96
C PRO A 65 7.00 7.99 17.29
N ILE A 66 6.73 6.68 17.25
CA ILE A 66 5.40 6.14 16.97
C ILE A 66 4.42 6.56 18.07
N ILE A 67 3.22 6.99 17.67
CA ILE A 67 2.21 7.50 18.61
C ILE A 67 0.94 6.66 18.60
N GLY A 68 0.04 6.96 19.55
CA GLY A 68 -1.35 6.53 19.50
C GLY A 68 -2.23 7.62 18.87
N TYR A 69 -2.94 7.31 17.79
CA TYR A 69 -3.86 8.22 17.10
C TYR A 69 -5.27 7.63 17.00
N PRO A 70 -6.35 8.43 16.91
CA PRO A 70 -7.68 7.90 16.65
C PRO A 70 -7.71 7.00 15.41
N CYS A 71 -8.18 5.76 15.57
CA CYS A 71 -8.28 4.82 14.44
C CYS A 71 -9.18 5.41 13.34
N HIS A 72 -8.68 5.47 12.11
CA HIS A 72 -9.37 6.09 10.97
C HIS A 72 -9.66 5.10 9.84
N GLY A 73 -9.08 3.89 9.86
CA GLY A 73 -9.34 2.85 8.86
C GLY A 73 -8.87 3.18 7.44
N GLN A 74 -8.03 4.21 7.28
CA GLN A 74 -7.49 4.64 5.99
C GLN A 74 -6.10 4.04 5.71
N ALA A 75 -5.60 3.17 6.61
CA ALA A 75 -4.24 2.65 6.60
C ALA A 75 -3.20 3.78 6.77
N GLY A 76 -2.17 3.84 5.93
CA GLY A 76 -1.21 4.94 5.88
C GLY A 76 -1.54 5.93 4.79
#